data_AF-A0A1L6I6B4-F1
#
_entry.id   AF-A0A1L6I6B4-F1
#
_cell.length_a   1.000
_cell.length_b   1.000
_cell.length_c   1.000
_cell.angle_alpha   90.00
_cell.angle_beta   90.00
_cell.angle_gamma   90.00
#
_symmetry.space_group_name_H-M   'P 1'
#
loop_
_entity.id
_entity.type
_entity.pdbx_description
1 polymer ?
#
loop_
_entity_poly.entity_id
_entity_poly.type
_entity_poly.pdbx_seq_one_letter_code
_entity_poly.pdbx_strand_id
1 'polypeptide(L)'
;MIETKRHAARPCPSATNPSTEPIVSARNLVFHQDARQLLLNGVNALAEAVKVTLGPGGRNVIVEKPDAAPLVANSGVVVAGAVDLTDPFAEMGARLLREVATRTSEVAGDGTTTATTLAQAIMIEAGIVDPVKVSRTALQNAISVASLLLTTDCMIARPPMRQAGSDGSDAFARTF
;
A
#
# COMPACT_ATOMS: atom_id res chain seq x y z
N MET A 1 -63.70 -6.83 -16.14
CA MET A 1 -62.33 -6.68 -16.65
C MET A 1 -61.39 -6.88 -15.46
N ILE A 2 -60.82 -8.09 -15.37
CA ILE A 2 -59.48 -8.43 -14.85
C ILE A 2 -59.11 -7.76 -13.50
N GLU A 3 -59.43 -8.38 -12.36
CA GLU A 3 -58.62 -9.39 -11.64
C GLU A 3 -57.71 -8.79 -10.55
N THR A 4 -58.01 -9.19 -9.29
CA THR A 4 -57.07 -9.69 -8.26
C THR A 4 -55.94 -8.77 -7.75
N LYS A 5 -55.60 -8.69 -6.46
CA LYS A 5 -55.79 -9.60 -5.32
C LYS A 5 -55.38 -8.86 -4.03
N ARG A 6 -56.30 -8.88 -3.04
CA ARG A 6 -56.11 -9.32 -1.64
C ARG A 6 -55.06 -8.62 -0.74
N HIS A 7 -55.62 -7.92 0.26
CA HIS A 7 -55.34 -8.06 1.69
C HIS A 7 -54.44 -9.23 2.10
N ALA A 8 -53.39 -8.94 2.88
CA ALA A 8 -52.98 -9.68 4.10
C ALA A 8 -51.75 -8.97 4.70
N ALA A 9 -51.87 -8.42 5.91
CA ALA A 9 -51.34 -9.01 7.15
C ALA A 9 -49.84 -8.78 7.34
N ARG A 10 -49.50 -8.00 8.37
CA ARG A 10 -48.12 -7.87 8.89
C ARG A 10 -47.64 -9.25 9.37
N PRO A 11 -46.38 -9.63 9.11
CA PRO A 11 -45.70 -10.62 9.94
C PRO A 11 -44.52 -10.00 10.71
N CYS A 12 -44.33 -10.58 11.89
CA CYS A 12 -43.38 -10.29 12.95
C CYS A 12 -41.94 -10.80 12.64
N PRO A 13 -40.95 -10.50 13.52
CA PRO A 13 -39.53 -10.49 13.23
C PRO A 13 -38.89 -11.88 13.38
N SER A 14 -37.90 -12.22 12.55
CA SER A 14 -37.01 -13.34 12.79
C SER A 14 -35.74 -13.31 11.93
N ALA A 15 -34.73 -14.00 12.45
CA ALA A 15 -33.46 -14.40 11.85
C ALA A 15 -32.30 -13.39 11.92
N THR A 16 -31.76 -13.27 13.13
CA THR A 16 -30.30 -13.38 13.33
C THR A 16 -29.74 -14.52 12.47
N ASN A 17 -28.78 -14.22 11.61
CA ASN A 17 -27.69 -15.16 11.37
C ASN A 17 -26.36 -14.39 11.26
N PRO A 18 -25.40 -14.65 12.16
CA PRO A 18 -24.06 -14.07 12.11
C PRO A 18 -23.21 -14.92 11.19
N SER A 19 -23.04 -14.54 9.93
CA SER A 19 -22.01 -15.14 9.07
C SER A 19 -21.68 -14.24 7.90
N THR A 20 -20.41 -13.81 7.89
CA THR A 20 -19.64 -13.27 6.76
C THR A 20 -19.71 -11.75 6.60
N GLU A 21 -18.94 -11.04 7.42
CA GLU A 21 -18.35 -9.78 6.94
C GLU A 21 -17.58 -10.06 5.63
N PRO A 22 -17.83 -9.33 4.53
CA PRO A 22 -16.90 -9.34 3.42
C PRO A 22 -15.64 -8.59 3.85
N ILE A 23 -14.62 -9.35 4.21
CA ILE A 23 -13.23 -8.89 4.28
C ILE A 23 -12.86 -8.42 2.87
N VAL A 24 -12.89 -7.12 2.62
CA VAL A 24 -12.01 -6.30 1.75
C VAL A 24 -12.72 -4.95 1.61
N SER A 25 -12.18 -3.92 2.28
CA SER A 25 -12.56 -2.53 2.05
C SER A 25 -12.53 -2.24 0.55
N ALA A 26 -13.63 -1.80 -0.04
CA ALA A 26 -13.72 -1.49 -1.45
C ALA A 26 -12.54 -0.58 -1.86
N ARG A 27 -11.64 -1.06 -2.73
CA ARG A 27 -10.51 -0.27 -3.21
C ARG A 27 -11.02 0.74 -4.21
N ASN A 28 -10.82 2.02 -3.92
CA ASN A 28 -11.21 3.09 -4.83
C ASN A 28 -10.21 3.10 -6.00
N LEU A 29 -10.73 3.06 -7.23
CA LEU A 29 -9.93 2.98 -8.45
C LEU A 29 -10.07 4.31 -9.19
N VAL A 30 -8.96 5.04 -9.31
CA VAL A 30 -8.88 6.28 -10.07
C VAL A 30 -7.96 6.03 -11.26
N PHE A 31 -8.30 6.57 -12.43
CA PHE A 31 -7.56 6.32 -13.66
C PHE A 31 -7.11 7.62 -14.36
N HIS A 32 -6.20 7.45 -15.33
CA HIS A 32 -5.82 8.47 -16.31
C HIS A 32 -5.29 9.77 -15.69
N GLN A 33 -5.87 10.92 -16.03
CA GLN A 33 -5.41 12.24 -15.55
C GLN A 33 -5.72 12.46 -14.08
N ASP A 34 -6.86 11.99 -13.60
CA ASP A 34 -7.28 12.21 -12.21
C ASP A 34 -6.33 11.52 -11.23
N ALA A 35 -5.94 10.28 -11.53
CA ALA A 35 -4.97 9.54 -10.73
C ALA A 35 -3.60 10.23 -10.71
N ARG A 36 -3.17 10.76 -11.86
CA ARG A 36 -1.91 11.49 -11.96
C ARG A 36 -1.96 12.78 -11.14
N GLN A 37 -3.03 13.55 -11.22
CA GLN A 37 -3.13 14.77 -10.42
C GLN A 37 -3.12 14.50 -8.92
N LEU A 38 -3.81 13.46 -8.45
CA LEU A 38 -3.81 13.08 -7.04
C LEU A 38 -2.40 12.72 -6.55
N LEU A 39 -1.66 11.92 -7.33
CA LEU A 39 -0.27 11.60 -7.02
C LEU A 39 0.63 12.86 -7.06
N LEU A 40 0.43 13.73 -8.05
CA LEU A 40 1.20 14.97 -8.22
C LEU A 40 1.04 15.90 -7.02
N ASN A 41 -0.16 15.99 -6.47
CA ASN A 41 -0.43 16.81 -5.29
C ASN A 41 0.43 16.35 -4.10
N GLY A 42 0.54 15.04 -3.90
CA GLY A 42 1.37 14.48 -2.83
C GLY A 42 2.86 14.63 -3.06
N VAL A 43 3.32 14.39 -4.29
CA VAL A 43 4.72 14.61 -4.71
C VAL A 43 5.11 16.07 -4.49
N ASN A 44 4.26 17.01 -4.91
CA ASN A 44 4.53 18.44 -4.74
C ASN A 44 4.50 18.88 -3.27
N ALA A 45 3.56 18.37 -2.47
CA ALA A 45 3.49 18.70 -1.05
C ALA A 45 4.78 18.31 -0.32
N LEU A 46 5.29 17.10 -0.56
CA LEU A 46 6.55 16.66 0.04
C LEU A 46 7.76 17.44 -0.50
N ALA A 47 7.82 17.64 -1.82
CA ALA A 47 8.95 18.31 -2.45
C ALA A 47 9.09 19.76 -1.99
N GLU A 48 7.99 20.52 -1.88
CA GLU A 48 8.02 21.89 -1.37
C GLU A 48 8.46 21.94 0.11
N ALA A 49 8.04 20.98 0.93
CA ALA A 49 8.49 20.87 2.32
C ALA A 49 9.99 20.59 2.44
N VAL A 50 10.56 19.77 1.55
CA VAL A 50 11.99 19.40 1.57
C VAL A 50 12.86 20.49 0.94
N LYS A 51 12.37 21.18 -0.09
CA LYS A 51 13.11 22.20 -0.84
C LYS A 51 13.56 23.39 0.00
N VAL A 52 12.82 23.75 1.05
CA VAL A 52 13.20 24.87 1.93
C VAL A 52 14.50 24.59 2.70
N THR A 53 14.90 23.33 2.87
CA THR A 53 16.14 22.95 3.56
C THR A 53 17.32 22.82 2.59
N LEU A 54 17.15 23.13 1.30
CA LEU A 54 18.21 22.95 0.29
C LEU A 54 19.30 24.02 0.42
N GLY A 55 20.56 23.56 0.43
CA GLY A 55 21.74 24.41 0.31
C GLY A 55 22.19 25.07 1.62
N PRO A 56 23.33 25.79 1.59
CA PRO A 56 23.94 26.39 2.78
C PRO A 56 23.09 27.53 3.39
N GLY A 57 22.18 28.12 2.63
CA GLY A 57 21.19 29.10 3.08
C GLY A 57 19.79 28.53 3.33
N GLY A 58 19.67 27.20 3.43
CA GLY A 58 18.40 26.52 3.71
C GLY A 58 17.78 26.99 5.04
N ARG A 59 16.46 27.04 5.07
CA ARG A 59 15.69 27.37 6.29
C ARG A 59 15.42 26.11 7.09
N ASN A 60 15.28 26.29 8.40
CA ASN A 60 14.90 25.22 9.30
C ASN A 60 13.40 24.95 9.19
N VAL A 61 13.04 23.67 9.27
CA VAL A 61 11.65 23.19 9.34
C VAL A 61 11.39 22.72 10.77
N ILE A 62 10.25 23.10 11.33
CA ILE A 62 9.83 22.63 12.65
C ILE A 62 8.87 21.46 12.42
N VAL A 63 9.21 20.32 13.01
CA VAL A 63 8.42 19.09 12.96
C VAL A 63 7.83 18.83 14.32
N GLU A 64 6.50 18.78 14.38
CA GLU A 64 5.79 18.34 15.58
C GLU A 64 5.92 16.82 15.74
N LYS A 65 6.14 16.37 16.97
CA LYS A 65 6.08 14.95 17.35
C LYS A 65 5.05 14.81 18.48
N PRO A 66 4.13 13.84 18.42
CA PRO A 66 3.05 13.71 19.40
C PRO A 66 3.52 13.64 20.86
N ASP A 67 4.65 12.95 21.10
CA ASP A 67 5.13 12.60 22.44
C ASP A 67 6.46 13.29 22.82
N ALA A 68 6.92 14.27 22.04
CA ALA A 68 8.23 14.90 22.24
C ALA A 68 8.21 16.39 21.91
N ALA A 69 9.23 17.11 22.37
CA ALA A 69 9.44 18.49 21.96
C ALA A 69 9.54 18.60 20.42
N PRO A 70 9.04 19.71 19.83
CA PRO A 70 9.11 19.92 18.40
C PRO A 70 10.57 19.89 17.93
N LEU A 71 10.83 19.11 16.87
CA LEU A 71 12.16 18.93 16.33
C LEU A 71 12.43 20.01 15.28
N VAL A 72 13.50 20.79 15.47
CA VAL A 72 14.00 21.68 14.43
C VAL A 72 14.92 20.86 13.52
N ALA A 73 14.48 20.62 12.29
CA ALA A 73 15.18 19.82 11.31
C ALA A 73 15.66 20.69 10.13
N ASN A 74 16.90 20.46 9.74
CA ASN A 74 17.54 21.03 8.54
C ASN A 74 17.90 19.95 7.51
N SER A 75 17.61 18.67 7.80
CA SER A 75 17.87 17.54 6.92
C SER A 75 16.62 17.16 6.14
N GLY A 76 16.75 17.03 4.81
CA GLY A 76 15.66 16.64 3.93
C GLY A 76 15.05 15.28 4.26
N VAL A 77 15.83 14.33 4.80
CA VAL A 77 15.33 13.00 5.19
C VAL A 77 14.37 13.08 6.37
N VAL A 78 14.73 13.88 7.37
CA VAL A 78 13.92 14.05 8.58
C VAL A 78 12.62 14.78 8.26
N VAL A 79 12.71 15.81 7.40
CA VAL A 79 11.52 16.53 6.94
C VAL A 79 10.63 15.63 6.10
N ALA A 80 11.19 14.90 5.13
CA ALA A 80 10.42 13.99 4.29
C ALA A 80 9.72 12.89 5.09
N GLY A 81 10.36 12.39 6.16
CA GLY A 81 9.82 11.35 7.04
C GLY A 81 8.67 11.82 7.93
N ALA A 82 8.51 13.12 8.13
CA ALA A 82 7.49 13.69 9.01
C ALA A 82 6.22 14.17 8.29
N VAL A 83 6.23 14.21 6.96
CA VAL A 83 5.11 14.71 6.15
C VAL A 83 4.17 13.56 5.83
N ASP A 84 3.08 13.42 6.58
CA ASP A 84 2.04 12.44 6.31
C ASP A 84 0.78 13.13 5.76
N LEU A 85 0.22 12.59 4.69
CA LEU A 85 -0.95 13.14 4.01
C LEU A 85 -2.21 12.32 4.32
N THR A 86 -3.36 13.00 4.46
CA THR A 86 -4.64 12.34 4.76
C THR A 86 -5.22 11.60 3.55
N ASP A 87 -5.01 12.12 2.33
CA ASP A 87 -5.48 11.47 1.11
C ASP A 87 -4.57 10.27 0.75
N PRO A 88 -5.11 9.04 0.64
CA PRO A 88 -4.31 7.85 0.34
C PRO A 88 -3.56 7.92 -1.00
N PHE A 89 -4.12 8.60 -2.01
CA PHE A 89 -3.48 8.71 -3.32
C PHE A 89 -2.33 9.72 -3.27
N ALA A 90 -2.53 10.89 -2.68
CA ALA A 90 -1.45 11.85 -2.45
C ALA A 90 -0.35 11.26 -1.56
N GLU A 91 -0.70 10.55 -0.48
CA GLU A 91 0.27 9.87 0.40
C GLU A 91 1.11 8.86 -0.37
N MET A 92 0.52 8.14 -1.33
CA MET A 92 1.28 7.22 -2.19
C MET A 92 2.34 7.94 -3.02
N GLY A 93 2.01 9.13 -3.54
CA GLY A 93 2.97 9.98 -4.26
C GLY A 93 4.11 10.48 -3.36
N ALA A 94 3.78 10.94 -2.15
CA ALA A 94 4.77 11.37 -1.17
C ALA A 94 5.69 10.20 -0.73
N ARG A 95 5.15 9.01 -0.51
CA ARG A 95 5.93 7.82 -0.16
C ARG A 95 6.97 7.45 -1.21
N LEU A 96 6.65 7.60 -2.49
CA LEU A 96 7.60 7.35 -3.57
C LEU A 96 8.82 8.28 -3.49
N LEU A 97 8.58 9.58 -3.26
CA LEU A 97 9.67 10.54 -3.08
C LEU A 97 10.44 10.33 -1.76
N ARG A 98 9.76 9.94 -0.69
CA ARG A 98 10.39 9.60 0.60
C ARG A 98 11.37 8.45 0.44
N GLU A 99 11.00 7.41 -0.32
CA GLU A 99 11.87 6.29 -0.63
C GLU A 99 13.11 6.72 -1.41
N VAL A 100 12.97 7.61 -2.40
CA VAL A 100 14.11 8.18 -3.13
C VAL A 100 15.06 8.90 -2.17
N ALA A 101 14.53 9.74 -1.27
CA ALA A 101 15.35 10.46 -0.29
C ALA A 101 16.10 9.50 0.64
N THR A 102 15.43 8.46 1.15
CA THR A 102 16.04 7.45 2.03
C THR A 102 17.13 6.67 1.29
N ARG A 103 16.86 6.17 0.08
CA ARG A 103 17.83 5.44 -0.75
C ARG A 103 19.08 6.26 -1.04
N THR A 104 18.92 7.53 -1.40
CA THR A 104 20.06 8.42 -1.65
C THR A 104 20.86 8.63 -0.37
N SER A 105 20.19 8.79 0.78
CA SER A 105 20.88 8.93 2.07
C SER A 105 21.67 7.67 2.45
N GLU A 106 21.13 6.47 2.19
CA GLU A 106 21.79 5.21 2.51
C GLU A 106 23.07 4.99 1.70
N VAL A 107 23.08 5.40 0.42
CA VAL A 107 24.21 5.19 -0.49
C VAL A 107 25.23 6.32 -0.41
N ALA A 108 24.79 7.57 -0.47
CA ALA A 108 25.66 8.74 -0.57
C ALA A 108 25.84 9.49 0.76
N GLY A 109 24.89 9.37 1.69
CA GLY A 109 24.90 10.13 2.96
C GLY A 109 24.51 11.61 2.82
N ASP A 110 24.46 12.14 1.60
CA ASP A 110 24.06 13.51 1.29
C ASP A 110 23.18 13.58 0.01
N GLY A 111 22.89 14.78 -0.49
CA GLY A 111 22.18 14.95 -1.75
C GLY A 111 20.69 14.58 -1.73
N THR A 112 20.13 14.25 -0.57
CA THR A 112 18.75 13.80 -0.39
C THR A 112 17.75 14.84 -0.89
N THR A 113 17.90 16.09 -0.48
CA THR A 113 17.08 17.21 -0.94
C THR A 113 17.21 17.46 -2.45
N THR A 114 18.40 17.29 -3.00
CA THR A 114 18.65 17.42 -4.46
C THR A 114 17.95 16.28 -5.22
N ALA A 115 18.08 15.04 -4.74
CA ALA A 115 17.43 13.88 -5.33
C ALA A 115 15.91 14.01 -5.31
N THR A 116 15.32 14.48 -4.20
CA THR A 116 13.86 14.71 -4.11
C THR A 116 13.40 15.79 -5.09
N THR A 117 14.14 16.90 -5.20
CA THR A 117 13.80 18.00 -6.12
C THR A 117 13.94 17.60 -7.58
N LEU A 118 14.99 16.84 -7.92
CA LEU A 118 15.17 16.29 -9.26
C LEU A 118 14.10 15.26 -9.60
N ALA A 119 13.75 14.37 -8.66
CA ALA A 119 12.70 13.40 -8.85
C ALA A 119 11.34 14.09 -9.10
N GLN A 120 11.03 15.15 -8.36
CA GLN A 120 9.85 15.98 -8.62
C GLN A 120 9.87 16.56 -10.05
N ALA A 121 10.98 17.19 -10.46
CA ALA A 121 11.12 17.79 -11.79
C ALA A 121 10.92 16.75 -12.90
N ILE A 122 11.55 15.57 -12.76
CA ILE A 122 11.40 14.46 -13.71
C ILE A 122 9.96 13.96 -13.74
N MET A 123 9.28 13.84 -12.59
CA MET A 123 7.89 13.41 -12.52
C MET A 123 6.92 14.40 -13.18
N ILE A 124 7.22 15.70 -13.12
CA ILE A 124 6.43 16.73 -13.80
C ILE A 124 6.67 16.70 -15.31
N GLU A 125 7.94 16.64 -15.72
CA GLU A 125 8.34 16.72 -17.14
C GLU A 125 8.01 15.43 -17.92
N ALA A 126 8.27 14.26 -17.35
CA ALA A 126 7.94 12.98 -17.96
C ALA A 126 6.42 12.68 -17.91
N GLY A 127 5.67 13.45 -17.11
CA GLY A 127 4.37 13.05 -16.58
C GLY A 127 4.55 11.88 -15.60
N ILE A 128 3.90 11.94 -14.43
CA ILE A 128 3.96 10.89 -13.41
C ILE A 128 3.88 9.53 -14.08
N VAL A 129 4.91 8.71 -13.84
CA VAL A 129 5.17 7.43 -14.52
C VAL A 129 3.85 6.80 -14.88
N ASP A 130 3.53 6.86 -16.17
CA ASP A 130 2.21 6.60 -16.70
C ASP A 130 1.60 5.37 -15.99
N PRO A 131 0.44 5.49 -15.33
CA PRO A 131 -0.19 4.35 -14.68
C PRO A 131 -0.36 3.19 -15.67
N VAL A 132 -0.44 3.45 -16.98
CA VAL A 132 -0.41 2.40 -18.02
C VAL A 132 0.93 1.65 -18.08
N LYS A 133 2.08 2.32 -17.89
CA LYS A 133 3.39 1.64 -17.75
C LYS A 133 3.46 0.83 -16.47
N VAL A 134 2.98 1.36 -15.34
CA VAL A 134 2.96 0.65 -14.05
C VAL A 134 2.05 -0.59 -14.12
N SER A 135 0.84 -0.45 -14.67
CA SER A 135 -0.08 -1.57 -14.88
C SER A 135 0.45 -2.58 -15.90
N ARG A 136 1.10 -2.14 -16.98
CA ARG A 136 1.73 -3.05 -17.96
C ARG A 136 2.82 -3.89 -17.32
N THR A 137 3.72 -3.28 -16.54
CA THR A 137 4.80 -4.00 -15.86
C THR A 137 4.25 -4.94 -14.78
N ALA A 138 3.25 -4.49 -14.00
CA ALA A 138 2.59 -5.35 -13.01
C ALA A 138 1.89 -6.56 -13.67
N LEU A 139 1.19 -6.34 -14.78
CA LEU A 139 0.52 -7.40 -15.54
C LEU A 139 1.53 -8.35 -16.20
N GLN A 140 2.61 -7.84 -16.77
CA GLN A 140 3.69 -8.66 -17.35
C GLN A 140 4.37 -9.53 -16.30
N ASN A 141 4.62 -9.01 -15.10
CA ASN A 141 5.16 -9.79 -13.99
C ASN A 141 4.18 -10.87 -13.53
N ALA A 142 2.89 -10.55 -13.44
CA ALA A 142 1.86 -11.53 -13.09
C ALA A 142 1.73 -12.65 -14.14
N ILE A 143 1.75 -12.29 -15.43
CA ILE A 143 1.76 -13.25 -16.55
C ILE A 143 3.03 -14.09 -16.51
N SER A 144 4.20 -13.51 -16.19
CA SER A 144 5.46 -14.26 -16.08
C SER A 144 5.40 -15.34 -15.00
N VAL A 145 4.87 -15.01 -13.82
CA VAL A 145 4.71 -15.98 -12.71
C VAL A 145 3.65 -17.03 -13.05
N ALA A 146 2.53 -16.62 -13.63
CA ALA A 146 1.48 -17.55 -14.07
C ALA A 146 1.97 -18.49 -15.18
N SER A 147 2.75 -17.99 -16.13
CA SER A 147 3.35 -18.78 -17.21
C SER A 147 4.32 -19.80 -16.64
N LEU A 148 5.19 -19.40 -15.70
CA LEU A 148 6.10 -20.33 -15.02
C LEU A 148 5.32 -21.47 -14.36
N LEU A 149 4.24 -21.15 -13.63
CA LEU A 149 3.39 -22.13 -12.97
C LEU A 149 2.66 -23.06 -13.96
N LEU A 150 2.15 -22.52 -15.07
CA LEU A 150 1.45 -23.30 -16.10
C LEU A 150 2.39 -24.24 -16.87
N THR A 151 3.66 -23.87 -17.05
CA THR A 151 4.68 -24.71 -17.71
C THR A 151 5.48 -25.56 -16.73
N THR A 152 5.09 -25.62 -15.45
CA THR A 152 5.77 -26.46 -14.47
C THR A 152 5.26 -27.90 -14.59
N ASP A 153 6.06 -28.79 -15.17
CA ASP A 153 5.73 -30.22 -15.33
C ASP A 153 5.95 -31.07 -14.06
N CYS A 154 6.63 -30.52 -13.05
CA CYS A 154 7.02 -31.27 -11.86
C CYS A 154 7.02 -30.39 -10.61
N MET A 155 6.33 -30.84 -9.56
CA MET A 155 6.28 -30.18 -8.26
C MET A 155 6.72 -31.18 -7.19
N ILE A 156 7.84 -30.91 -6.52
CA ILE A 156 8.36 -31.75 -5.43
C ILE A 156 7.81 -31.22 -4.11
N ALA A 157 6.77 -31.88 -3.59
CA ALA A 157 6.27 -31.63 -2.25
C ALA A 157 6.94 -32.58 -1.25
N ARG A 158 7.46 -32.04 -0.14
CA ARG A 158 7.82 -32.89 1.00
C ARG A 158 6.54 -33.32 1.73
N PRO A 159 6.40 -34.60 2.13
CA PRO A 159 5.28 -35.03 2.96
C PRO A 159 5.23 -34.23 4.27
N PRO A 160 4.04 -33.96 4.83
CA PRO A 160 3.94 -33.31 6.12
C PRO A 160 4.64 -34.19 7.15
N MET A 161 5.66 -33.63 7.82
CA MET A 161 6.30 -34.34 8.93
C MET A 161 5.26 -34.47 10.04
N ARG A 162 4.82 -35.71 10.28
CA ARG A 162 3.90 -36.08 11.36
C ARG A 162 4.57 -35.69 12.68
N GLN A 163 4.12 -34.58 13.27
CA GLN A 163 4.43 -34.26 14.66
C GLN A 163 3.91 -35.41 15.51
N ALA A 164 4.81 -36.00 16.30
CA ALA A 164 4.49 -37.04 17.25
C ALA A 164 3.45 -36.52 18.25
N GLY A 165 2.24 -37.05 18.17
CA GLY A 165 1.22 -36.85 19.18
C GLY A 165 1.57 -37.66 20.42
N SER A 166 1.72 -36.96 21.53
CA SER A 166 1.64 -37.52 22.87
C SER A 166 0.25 -38.09 23.14
N ASP A 167 0.26 -39.14 23.96
CA ASP A 167 -0.81 -39.67 24.79
C ASP A 167 -1.83 -40.63 24.17
N GLY A 168 -1.61 -41.90 24.53
CA GLY A 168 -2.53 -43.00 24.32
C GLY A 168 -3.60 -43.10 25.41
N SER A 169 -4.64 -43.86 25.08
CA SER A 169 -5.23 -44.90 25.91
C SER A 169 -6.32 -45.60 25.10
N ASP A 170 -6.26 -46.93 25.13
CA ASP A 170 -7.38 -47.87 24.99
C ASP A 170 -8.15 -47.96 23.67
N ALA A 171 -7.58 -48.70 22.73
CA ALA A 171 -8.31 -49.77 22.07
C ALA A 171 -7.33 -50.81 21.52
N PHE A 172 -7.69 -52.09 21.64
CA PHE A 172 -7.10 -53.23 20.92
C PHE A 172 -5.97 -54.04 21.58
N ALA A 173 -6.11 -54.36 22.88
CA ALA A 173 -5.64 -55.64 23.42
C ALA A 173 -6.83 -56.62 23.54
N ARG A 174 -7.30 -57.15 22.40
CA ARG A 174 -8.13 -58.36 22.34
C ARG A 174 -7.80 -59.15 21.07
N THR A 175 -7.35 -60.40 21.29
CA THR A 175 -7.42 -61.54 20.37
C THR A 175 -6.39 -61.54 19.22
N PHE A 176 -5.18 -62.02 19.50
CA PHE A 176 -4.63 -63.32 19.06
C PHE A 176 -3.17 -63.44 19.48
#